data_AF-A0A418WN50-F1
#
_entry.id   AF-A0A418WN50-F1
#
_cell.length_a   1.000
_cell.length_b   1.000
_cell.length_c   1.000
_cell.angle_alpha   90.00
_cell.angle_beta   90.00
_cell.angle_gamma   90.00
#
_symmetry.space_group_name_H-M   'P 1'
#
loop_
_entity.id
_entity.type
_entity.pdbx_description
1 polymer ?
#
loop_
_entity_poly.entity_id
_entity_poly.type
_entity_poly.pdbx_seq_one_letter_code
_entity_poly.pdbx_strand_id
1 'polypeptide(L)'
;MVWLDSREAAQSCPRAQGRLGNRETRYERGLRVKSAEAVEIEDAVRAVLRDVLGLNPERVAAFDDNTPLFGALPELDSMAVAGLLTEIEDRLGIIIDDDEVDGEMLESFGHLVGFATAKALG
;
A
#
# COMPACT_ATOMS: atom_id res chain seq x y z
N MET A 1 -19.50 40.30 -51.09
CA MET A 1 -18.47 41.10 -51.78
C MET A 1 -17.14 40.72 -51.14
N VAL A 2 -16.52 39.62 -51.54
CA VAL A 2 -15.66 39.46 -52.73
C VAL A 2 -14.53 40.47 -52.74
N TRP A 3 -13.32 39.94 -52.49
CA TRP A 3 -11.96 40.21 -53.01
C TRP A 3 -11.07 39.48 -51.95
N LEU A 4 -10.57 38.22 -52.05
CA LEU A 4 -9.70 37.57 -53.06
C LEU A 4 -8.77 38.60 -53.73
N ASP A 5 -7.44 38.49 -53.81
CA ASP A 5 -6.49 37.39 -53.75
C ASP A 5 -5.10 38.04 -54.00
N SER A 6 -4.00 37.61 -53.36
CA SER A 6 -2.67 37.61 -54.02
C SER A 6 -1.54 37.01 -53.18
N ARG A 7 -1.16 35.80 -53.62
CA ARG A 7 0.19 35.20 -53.67
C ARG A 7 0.64 34.47 -52.40
N GLU A 8 0.49 33.15 -52.29
CA GLU A 8 0.94 32.08 -53.19
C GLU A 8 2.47 32.00 -53.31
N ALA A 9 3.06 31.15 -52.47
CA ALA A 9 4.29 30.42 -52.76
C ALA A 9 4.34 29.11 -51.94
N ALA A 10 4.15 27.99 -52.66
CA ALA A 10 4.64 26.63 -52.40
C ALA A 10 4.22 25.95 -51.07
N GLN A 11 3.27 25.00 -51.01
CA GLN A 11 3.24 23.69 -51.71
C GLN A 11 4.59 22.96 -51.74
N SER A 12 4.95 22.38 -50.59
CA SER A 12 5.74 21.14 -50.55
C SER A 12 5.47 20.40 -49.24
N CYS A 13 4.37 19.64 -49.20
CA CYS A 13 4.28 18.47 -48.31
C CYS A 13 4.97 17.33 -49.05
N PRO A 14 6.01 16.69 -48.46
CA PRO A 14 5.71 15.50 -47.67
C PRO A 14 6.68 15.22 -46.49
N ARG A 15 6.09 14.79 -45.36
CA ARG A 15 6.58 13.71 -44.45
C ARG A 15 7.87 13.90 -43.62
N ALA A 16 7.67 14.03 -42.30
CA ALA A 16 8.51 13.46 -41.24
C ALA A 16 7.66 13.39 -39.94
N GLN A 17 6.85 12.36 -39.71
CA GLN A 17 7.20 11.19 -38.88
C GLN A 17 8.45 11.35 -37.98
N GLY A 18 8.20 11.38 -36.66
CA GLY A 18 9.20 11.44 -35.58
C GLY A 18 9.00 12.72 -34.76
N ARG A 19 8.48 12.68 -33.54
CA ARG A 19 9.11 12.00 -32.41
C ARG A 19 8.10 11.82 -31.28
N LEU A 20 8.10 10.61 -30.74
CA LEU A 20 7.45 10.18 -29.51
C LEU A 20 7.89 11.07 -28.35
N GLY A 21 6.99 11.45 -27.45
CA GLY A 21 7.37 12.21 -26.26
C GLY A 21 6.24 12.70 -25.38
N ASN A 22 5.18 11.91 -25.18
CA ASN A 22 4.37 12.05 -23.97
C ASN A 22 3.66 10.70 -23.67
N ARG A 23 4.42 9.73 -23.17
CA ARG A 23 3.90 8.44 -22.65
C ARG A 23 4.49 8.07 -21.28
N GLU A 24 5.07 9.02 -20.57
CA GLU A 24 5.61 8.80 -19.23
C GLU A 24 4.92 9.86 -18.37
N THR A 25 3.88 9.52 -17.59
CA THR A 25 4.05 9.25 -16.15
C THR A 25 2.89 8.43 -15.56
N ARG A 26 2.40 7.37 -16.23
CA ARG A 26 1.36 6.50 -15.60
C ARG A 26 1.96 5.47 -14.63
N TYR A 27 3.19 5.03 -14.87
CA TYR A 27 3.86 3.99 -14.07
C TYR A 27 4.54 4.53 -12.80
N GLU A 28 4.93 5.80 -12.77
CA GLU A 28 5.60 6.41 -11.60
C GLU A 28 4.62 6.79 -10.48
N ARG A 29 3.38 7.13 -10.84
CA ARG A 29 2.30 7.36 -9.85
C ARG A 29 1.92 6.05 -9.14
N GLY A 30 1.91 4.93 -9.87
CA GLY A 30 1.53 3.62 -9.31
C GLY A 30 2.55 3.08 -8.29
N LEU A 31 3.84 3.30 -8.50
CA LEU A 31 4.88 2.81 -7.56
C LEU A 31 4.93 3.65 -6.27
N ARG A 32 4.71 4.96 -6.37
CA ARG A 32 4.60 5.86 -5.20
C ARG A 32 3.40 5.52 -4.32
N VAL A 33 2.27 5.16 -4.92
CA VAL A 33 1.06 4.78 -4.17
C VAL A 33 1.25 3.44 -3.48
N LYS A 34 1.86 2.44 -4.14
CA LYS A 34 2.13 1.13 -3.51
C LYS A 34 2.95 1.23 -2.23
N SER A 35 3.95 2.11 -2.17
CA SER A 35 4.72 2.34 -0.95
C SER A 35 3.97 3.14 0.10
N ALA A 36 3.11 4.09 -0.30
CA ALA A 36 2.29 4.85 0.64
C ALA A 36 1.23 3.94 1.28
N GLU A 37 0.54 3.10 0.50
CA GLU A 37 -0.47 2.18 1.04
C GLU A 37 0.15 1.13 1.97
N ALA A 38 1.34 0.61 1.67
CA ALA A 38 2.07 -0.24 2.61
C ALA A 38 2.37 0.46 3.95
N VAL A 39 2.71 1.75 3.92
CA VAL A 39 2.94 2.55 5.13
C VAL A 39 1.63 2.82 5.89
N GLU A 40 0.52 3.09 5.18
CA GLU A 40 -0.80 3.25 5.82
C GLU A 40 -1.27 1.93 6.45
N ILE A 41 -1.00 0.79 5.82
CA ILE A 41 -1.30 -0.55 6.36
C ILE A 41 -0.44 -0.81 7.60
N GLU A 42 0.86 -0.50 7.55
CA GLU A 42 1.74 -0.59 8.71
C GLU A 42 1.21 0.25 9.88
N ASP A 43 0.86 1.52 9.64
CA ASP A 43 0.33 2.41 10.67
C ASP A 43 -1.01 1.92 11.22
N ALA A 44 -1.89 1.40 10.35
CA ALA A 44 -3.16 0.80 10.74
C ALA A 44 -2.95 -0.41 11.67
N VAL A 45 -2.07 -1.35 11.30
CA VAL A 45 -1.74 -2.54 12.11
C VAL A 45 -1.11 -2.09 13.43
N ARG A 46 -0.20 -1.12 13.43
CA ARG A 46 0.41 -0.54 14.63
C ARG A 46 -0.63 0.09 15.55
N ALA A 47 -1.59 0.80 14.98
CA ALA A 47 -2.70 1.40 15.71
C ALA A 47 -3.66 0.36 16.30
N VAL A 48 -3.90 -0.76 15.60
CA VAL A 48 -4.70 -1.88 16.14
C VAL A 48 -3.96 -2.55 17.30
N LEU A 49 -2.67 -2.87 17.13
CA LEU A 49 -1.86 -3.47 18.19
C LEU A 49 -1.89 -2.63 19.48
N ARG A 50 -1.76 -1.30 19.32
CA ARG A 50 -1.88 -0.34 20.42
C ARG A 50 -3.24 -0.40 21.10
N ASP A 51 -4.32 -0.43 20.32
CA ASP A 51 -5.69 -0.39 20.82
C ASP A 51 -6.07 -1.68 21.56
N VAL A 52 -5.76 -2.82 20.95
CA VAL A 52 -6.08 -4.16 21.46
C VAL A 52 -5.25 -4.52 22.70
N LEU A 53 -3.94 -4.23 22.68
CA LEU A 53 -3.05 -4.56 23.80
C LEU A 53 -2.95 -3.44 24.84
N GLY A 54 -3.55 -2.27 24.57
CA GLY A 54 -3.47 -1.10 25.45
C GLY A 54 -2.04 -0.58 25.67
N LEU A 55 -1.13 -0.81 24.71
CA LEU A 55 0.28 -0.43 24.84
C LEU A 55 0.50 1.08 24.58
N ASN A 56 1.51 1.66 25.21
CA ASN A 56 1.88 3.05 24.96
C ASN A 56 2.37 3.24 23.51
N PRO A 57 2.03 4.37 22.83
CA PRO A 57 2.44 4.63 21.46
C PRO A 57 3.96 4.63 21.26
N GLU A 58 4.72 5.04 22.28
CA GLU A 58 6.18 5.01 22.27
C GLU A 58 6.74 3.59 22.26
N ARG A 59 6.06 2.64 22.91
CA ARG A 59 6.44 1.22 22.91
C ARG A 59 6.14 0.60 21.54
N VAL A 60 4.98 0.93 20.97
CA VAL A 60 4.60 0.38 19.66
C VAL A 60 5.40 1.01 18.51
N ALA A 61 5.80 2.28 18.64
CA ALA A 61 6.71 2.94 17.71
C ALA A 61 8.14 2.37 17.76
N ALA A 62 8.53 1.74 18.87
CA ALA A 62 9.80 1.04 19.00
C ALA A 62 9.79 -0.39 18.43
N PHE A 63 8.60 -0.94 18.08
CA PHE A 63 8.53 -2.20 17.36
C PHE A 63 8.96 -2.00 15.91
N ASP A 64 9.96 -2.78 15.50
CA ASP A 64 10.44 -2.90 14.13
C ASP A 64 9.80 -4.13 13.45
N ASP A 65 9.84 -4.21 12.11
CA ASP A 65 9.35 -5.35 11.33
C ASP A 65 9.93 -6.70 11.77
N ASN A 66 11.17 -6.69 12.27
CA ASN A 66 11.86 -7.88 12.78
C ASN A 66 11.48 -8.25 14.22
N THR A 67 10.60 -7.48 14.87
CA THR A 67 10.19 -7.75 16.24
C THR A 67 9.24 -8.94 16.26
N PRO A 68 9.58 -10.02 17.00
CA PRO A 68 8.67 -11.12 17.14
C PRO A 68 7.42 -10.70 17.92
N LEU A 69 6.23 -11.03 17.42
CA LEU A 69 4.97 -10.72 18.09
C LEU A 69 4.64 -11.76 19.15
N PHE A 70 4.76 -13.05 18.80
CA PHE A 70 4.65 -14.14 19.74
C PHE A 70 5.92 -14.30 20.59
N GLY A 71 5.75 -14.45 21.90
CA GLY A 71 6.83 -14.71 22.85
C GLY A 71 7.59 -13.47 23.35
N ALA A 72 7.58 -12.35 22.62
CA ALA A 72 8.11 -11.07 23.10
C ALA A 72 7.07 -10.25 23.88
N LEU A 73 5.78 -10.43 23.56
CA LEU A 73 4.67 -9.74 24.21
C LEU A 73 3.81 -10.75 24.97
N PRO A 74 3.93 -10.83 26.31
CA PRO A 74 3.05 -11.68 27.12
C PRO A 74 1.58 -11.23 27.04
N GLU A 75 1.31 -10.00 26.59
CA GLU A 75 -0.04 -9.46 26.40
C GLU A 75 -0.73 -9.98 25.13
N LEU A 76 0.05 -10.43 24.13
CA LEU A 76 -0.49 -11.02 22.91
C LEU A 76 -0.89 -12.48 23.19
N ASP A 77 -2.02 -12.66 23.87
CA ASP A 77 -2.62 -13.97 24.12
C ASP A 77 -3.51 -14.39 22.94
N SER A 78 -3.86 -15.67 22.88
CA SER A 78 -4.80 -16.31 21.95
C SER A 78 -6.10 -15.50 21.75
N MET A 79 -6.62 -14.88 22.80
CA MET A 79 -7.81 -14.02 22.74
C MET A 79 -7.54 -12.63 22.13
N ALA A 80 -6.35 -12.07 22.36
CA ALA A 80 -5.97 -10.76 21.81
C ALA A 80 -5.74 -10.85 20.30
N VAL A 81 -5.17 -11.97 19.82
CA VAL A 81 -4.95 -12.24 18.39
C VAL A 81 -6.26 -12.22 17.61
N ALA A 82 -7.30 -12.89 18.11
CA ALA A 82 -8.62 -12.90 17.46
C ALA A 82 -9.20 -11.48 17.30
N GLY A 83 -9.10 -10.65 18.34
CA GLY A 83 -9.56 -9.26 18.28
C GLY A 83 -8.71 -8.39 17.36
N LEU A 84 -7.40 -8.59 17.37
CA LEU A 84 -6.45 -7.89 16.51
C LEU A 84 -6.72 -8.17 15.02
N LEU A 85 -6.93 -9.43 14.66
CA LEU A 85 -7.25 -9.81 13.29
C LEU A 85 -8.60 -9.23 12.87
N THR A 86 -9.62 -9.33 13.73
CA THR A 86 -10.95 -8.75 13.45
C THR A 86 -10.88 -7.24 13.20
N GLU A 87 -10.11 -6.49 14.00
CA GLU A 87 -9.93 -5.04 13.78
C GLU A 87 -9.12 -4.73 12.52
N ILE A 88 -8.13 -5.56 12.18
CA ILE A 88 -7.35 -5.41 10.95
C ILE A 88 -8.25 -5.64 9.73
N GLU A 89 -9.10 -6.66 9.76
CA GLU A 89 -10.10 -6.93 8.72
C GLU A 89 -11.06 -5.75 8.53
N ASP A 90 -11.60 -5.19 9.62
CA ASP A 90 -12.52 -4.06 9.57
C ASP A 90 -11.85 -2.78 9.01
N ARG A 91 -10.63 -2.45 9.47
CA ARG A 91 -9.91 -1.24 9.05
C ARG A 91 -9.39 -1.31 7.63
N LEU A 92 -8.86 -2.46 7.22
CA LEU A 92 -8.30 -2.65 5.90
C LEU A 92 -9.35 -3.10 4.87
N GLY A 93 -10.51 -3.54 5.33
CA GLY A 93 -11.56 -4.10 4.47
C GLY A 93 -11.17 -5.41 3.80
N ILE A 94 -10.27 -6.19 4.42
CA ILE A 94 -9.82 -7.50 3.94
C ILE A 94 -10.48 -8.62 4.74
N ILE A 95 -10.49 -9.83 4.19
CA ILE A 95 -10.89 -11.05 4.92
C ILE A 95 -9.65 -11.92 5.10
N ILE A 96 -9.38 -12.30 6.34
CA ILE A 96 -8.31 -13.20 6.75
C ILE A 96 -8.97 -14.47 7.27
N ASP A 97 -8.83 -15.58 6.54
CA ASP A 97 -9.38 -16.85 7.01
C ASP A 97 -8.56 -17.39 8.19
N ASP A 98 -9.20 -18.05 9.16
CA ASP A 98 -8.51 -18.63 10.33
C ASP A 98 -7.47 -19.68 9.90
N ASP A 99 -7.69 -20.34 8.75
CA ASP A 99 -6.73 -21.27 8.13
C ASP A 99 -5.50 -20.57 7.51
N GLU A 100 -5.57 -19.26 7.25
CA GLU A 100 -4.43 -18.44 6.80
C GLU A 100 -3.66 -17.81 7.98
N VAL A 101 -4.22 -17.88 9.19
CA VAL A 101 -3.64 -17.32 10.41
C VAL A 101 -2.78 -18.39 11.09
N ASP A 102 -1.52 -18.46 10.66
CA ASP A 102 -0.53 -19.36 11.26
C ASP A 102 0.43 -18.64 12.23
N GLY A 103 1.10 -19.43 13.07
CA GLY A 103 2.17 -18.95 13.94
C GLY A 103 3.36 -18.33 13.19
N GLU A 104 3.57 -18.70 11.92
CA GLU A 104 4.58 -18.05 11.04
C GLU A 104 4.11 -16.66 10.57
N MET A 105 2.82 -16.48 10.24
CA MET A 105 2.26 -15.18 9.85
C MET A 105 2.31 -14.18 11.01
N LEU A 106 2.09 -14.68 12.23
CA LEU A 106 2.18 -13.92 13.48
C LEU A 106 3.56 -14.02 14.14
N GLU A 107 4.58 -14.54 13.44
CA GLU A 107 5.93 -14.65 13.99
C GLU A 107 6.46 -13.27 14.33
N SER A 108 6.29 -12.30 13.43
CA SER A 108 6.80 -10.94 13.54
C SER A 108 5.85 -9.90 12.98
N PHE A 109 6.04 -8.65 13.40
CA PHE A 109 5.23 -7.51 12.94
C PHE A 109 5.31 -7.34 11.41
N GLY A 110 6.49 -7.49 10.82
CA GLY A 110 6.69 -7.37 9.38
C GLY A 110 5.99 -8.48 8.58
N HIS A 111 5.86 -9.69 9.13
CA HIS A 111 5.11 -10.77 8.47
C HIS A 111 3.61 -10.45 8.43
N LEU A 112 3.04 -9.98 9.53
CA LEU A 112 1.63 -9.59 9.59
C LEU A 112 1.33 -8.42 8.64
N VAL A 113 2.16 -7.36 8.66
CA VAL A 113 2.00 -6.20 7.77
C VAL A 113 2.20 -6.60 6.30
N GLY A 114 3.18 -7.45 6.00
CA GLY A 114 3.44 -7.97 4.67
C GLY A 114 2.26 -8.77 4.11
N PHE A 115 1.66 -9.63 4.94
CA PHE A 115 0.46 -10.40 4.57
C PHE A 115 -0.75 -9.49 4.33
N ALA A 116 -1.03 -8.57 5.26
CA ALA A 116 -2.12 -7.61 5.13
C ALA A 116 -1.95 -6.72 3.87
N THR A 117 -0.71 -6.30 3.59
CA THR A 117 -0.35 -5.55 2.38
C THR A 117 -0.57 -6.37 1.11
N ALA A 118 -0.19 -7.65 1.11
CA ALA A 118 -0.43 -8.54 -0.02
C ALA A 118 -1.92 -8.76 -0.30
N LYS A 119 -2.76 -8.85 0.75
CA LYS A 119 -4.22 -8.97 0.63
C LYS A 119 -4.89 -7.67 0.18
N ALA A 120 -4.43 -6.51 0.67
CA ALA A 120 -5.02 -5.22 0.33
C ALA A 120 -4.67 -4.76 -1.10
N LEU A 121 -3.48 -5.12 -1.60
CA LEU A 121 -2.99 -4.72 -2.93
C LEU A 121 -3.24 -5.77 -4.03
N GLY A 122 -3.67 -6.98 -3.68
CA GLY A 122 -3.92 -8.11 -4.58
C GLY A 122 -5.36 -8.21 -5.03
#